data_AF-A0A014N7R8-F1
#
_entry.id   AF-A0A014N7R8-F1
#
_cell.length_a   1.000
_cell.length_b   1.000
_cell.length_c   1.000
_cell.angle_alpha   90.00
_cell.angle_beta   90.00
_cell.angle_gamma   90.00
#
_symmetry.space_group_name_H-M   'P 1'
#
loop_
_entity.id
_entity.type
_entity.pdbx_description
1 polymer ?
#
loop_
_entity_poly.entity_id
_entity_poly.type
_entity_poly.pdbx_seq_one_letter_code
_entity_poly.pdbx_strand_id
1 'polypeptide(L)'
;MPPSKAAEPSAKRCRTDAQLAQKRQADKIRQPQPALAEAAVSSVGQFSHQCSHHEQLQSSPLDNDAPVSFISTWLEHAGSHQYSTTAAPAPANTFVTPQKSPSISSSPCSQQTTLVDCRCGLQHGHQSECLELKSFTVLYESHKALSQSPLLALSIARNPTLPNMLLHSTNDSPLTMLIGTTLRQFQARNVETLCGLYLLVYRLLRWRIYPNPDWYHDVPILMRPTEVQNTHLHPVCIDFLPWPALRDYLCQNQNKDSRHSVDLYMRSIKLHWPPEKPLLCTDSGGAVELHPDFEATVCDAQSWTLVSPWAEAFEHLKMHVN
;
A
#
# COMPACT_ATOMS: atom_id res chain seq x y z
N MET A 1 29.01 35.84 -54.34
CA MET A 1 29.37 34.85 -53.32
C MET A 1 30.85 34.97 -52.99
N PRO A 2 31.24 35.36 -51.78
CA PRO A 2 32.61 35.19 -51.31
C PRO A 2 32.77 33.84 -50.59
N PRO A 3 33.95 33.20 -50.62
CA PRO A 3 34.14 31.89 -50.00
C PRO A 3 34.27 31.99 -48.47
N SER A 4 33.62 31.05 -47.80
CA SER A 4 33.57 30.87 -46.35
C SER A 4 34.93 30.46 -45.78
N LYS A 5 35.39 31.14 -44.73
CA LYS A 5 36.60 30.80 -43.97
C LYS A 5 36.34 29.54 -43.14
N ALA A 6 37.10 28.48 -43.40
CA ALA A 6 37.13 27.29 -42.56
C ALA A 6 37.73 27.62 -41.18
N ALA A 7 37.04 27.23 -40.11
CA ALA A 7 37.45 27.40 -38.73
C ALA A 7 38.37 26.25 -38.28
N GLU A 8 39.51 26.59 -37.66
CA GLU A 8 40.43 25.62 -37.03
C GLU A 8 39.84 25.03 -35.74
N PRO A 9 40.19 23.78 -35.36
CA PRO A 9 39.66 23.14 -34.15
C PRO A 9 40.32 23.69 -32.88
N SER A 10 39.49 24.20 -31.96
CA SER A 10 39.90 24.68 -30.63
C SER A 10 40.46 23.55 -29.77
N ALA A 11 41.75 23.63 -29.44
CA ALA A 11 42.43 22.73 -28.52
C ALA A 11 41.83 22.86 -27.10
N LYS A 12 41.26 21.77 -26.58
CA LYS A 12 40.74 21.69 -25.20
C LYS A 12 41.91 21.88 -24.22
N ARG A 13 41.97 23.03 -23.54
CA ARG A 13 42.92 23.30 -22.44
C ARG A 13 42.76 22.24 -21.35
N CYS A 14 43.78 21.41 -21.18
CA CYS A 14 43.91 20.52 -20.03
C CYS A 14 44.20 21.37 -18.79
N ARG A 15 43.52 21.08 -17.66
CA ARG A 15 43.74 21.78 -16.40
C ARG A 15 45.12 21.41 -15.85
N THR A 16 45.84 22.40 -15.32
CA THR A 16 47.17 22.18 -14.75
C THR A 16 47.07 21.48 -13.39
N ASP A 17 48.14 20.79 -12.98
CA ASP A 17 48.18 20.08 -11.70
C ASP A 17 47.92 21.00 -10.49
N ALA A 18 48.32 22.27 -10.61
CA ALA A 18 48.01 23.30 -9.62
C ALA A 18 46.49 23.55 -9.46
N GLN A 19 45.74 23.54 -10.57
CA GLN A 19 44.28 23.71 -10.55
C GLN A 19 43.57 22.47 -9.99
N LEU A 20 44.11 21.27 -10.24
CA LEU A 20 43.62 20.01 -9.65
C LEU A 20 43.90 19.94 -8.14
N ALA A 21 45.07 20.41 -7.69
CA ALA A 21 45.42 20.46 -6.27
C ALA A 21 44.51 21.45 -5.50
N GLN A 22 44.25 22.63 -6.09
CA GLN A 22 43.37 23.63 -5.48
C GLN A 22 41.92 23.13 -5.33
N LYS A 23 41.42 22.36 -6.32
CA LYS A 23 40.10 21.71 -6.22
C LYS A 23 40.06 20.66 -5.11
N ARG A 24 41.09 19.81 -4.98
CA ARG A 24 41.19 18.81 -3.91
C ARG A 24 41.21 19.44 -2.51
N GLN A 25 41.82 20.61 -2.39
CA GLN A 25 41.89 21.35 -1.13
C GLN A 25 40.56 22.02 -0.77
N ALA A 26 39.82 22.53 -1.78
CA ALA A 26 38.45 23.03 -1.59
C ALA A 26 37.46 21.92 -1.21
N ASP A 27 37.59 20.73 -1.80
CA ASP A 27 36.74 19.57 -1.49
C ASP A 27 37.02 19.02 -0.08
N LYS A 28 38.26 19.11 0.41
CA LYS A 28 38.63 18.77 1.80
C LYS A 28 38.01 19.71 2.85
N ILE A 29 37.77 20.98 2.50
CA ILE A 29 37.17 21.97 3.41
C ILE A 29 35.64 21.81 3.46
N ARG A 30 35.02 21.14 2.47
CA ARG A 30 33.57 20.91 2.41
C ARG A 30 33.09 19.62 3.08
N GLN A 31 33.96 18.79 3.63
CA GLN A 31 33.52 17.65 4.43
C GLN A 31 33.10 18.12 5.83
N PRO A 32 31.85 17.87 6.27
CA PRO A 32 31.48 18.10 7.66
C PRO A 32 32.30 17.18 8.58
N GLN A 33 32.86 17.74 9.65
CA GLN A 33 33.42 16.93 10.74
C GLN A 33 32.34 15.99 11.30
N PRO A 34 32.67 14.74 11.68
CA PRO A 34 31.74 13.87 12.38
C PRO A 34 31.51 14.45 13.78
N ALA A 35 30.36 15.08 13.99
CA ALA A 35 29.91 15.45 15.32
C ALA A 35 29.63 14.17 16.11
N LEU A 36 30.23 14.12 17.29
CA LEU A 36 30.07 13.10 18.33
C LEU A 36 28.60 12.69 18.50
N ALA A 37 28.32 11.40 18.29
CA ALA A 37 27.05 10.77 18.59
C ALA A 37 26.92 10.54 20.11
N GLU A 38 26.76 11.60 20.88
CA GLU A 38 26.38 11.54 22.30
C GLU A 38 25.42 12.69 22.63
N ALA A 39 24.20 12.64 22.08
CA ALA A 39 23.08 13.48 22.55
C ALA A 39 21.67 13.01 22.13
N ALA A 40 21.53 11.88 21.42
CA ALA A 40 20.23 11.43 20.89
C ALA A 40 19.65 10.19 21.63
N VAL A 41 20.14 9.87 22.82
CA VAL A 41 19.59 8.78 23.66
C VAL A 41 18.66 9.30 24.76
N SER A 42 18.54 10.62 24.94
CA SER A 42 17.79 11.20 26.07
C SER A 42 16.35 11.64 25.77
N SER A 43 15.86 11.61 24.52
CA SER A 43 14.45 11.96 24.23
C SER A 43 13.53 10.77 23.95
N VAL A 44 14.05 9.54 23.86
CA VAL A 44 13.24 8.31 23.80
C VAL A 44 12.85 7.84 25.21
N GLY A 45 13.58 8.26 26.25
CA GLY A 45 13.32 7.91 27.64
C GLY A 45 12.20 8.70 28.33
N GLN A 46 11.68 9.78 27.74
CA GLN A 46 10.60 10.59 28.34
C GLN A 46 9.20 10.30 27.81
N PHE A 47 9.07 9.58 26.69
CA PHE A 47 7.76 9.12 26.20
C PHE A 47 7.31 7.77 26.79
N SER A 48 8.20 7.07 27.51
CA SER A 48 7.88 5.78 28.13
C SER A 48 7.08 5.92 29.45
N HIS A 49 6.95 7.14 30.01
CA HIS A 49 6.26 7.37 31.29
C HIS A 49 4.84 7.96 31.19
N GLN A 50 4.31 8.23 29.98
CA GLN A 50 2.94 8.72 29.81
C GLN A 50 1.94 7.67 29.30
N CYS A 51 2.39 6.43 29.05
CA CYS A 51 1.54 5.30 28.69
C CYS A 51 1.55 4.22 29.81
N SER A 52 1.54 4.66 31.07
CA SER A 52 1.56 3.78 32.25
C SER A 52 0.38 4.04 33.18
N HIS A 53 -0.81 4.26 32.64
CA HIS A 53 -2.06 4.15 33.39
C HIS A 53 -3.19 3.76 32.43
N HIS A 54 -3.19 2.51 31.98
CA HIS A 54 -4.43 1.86 31.58
C HIS A 54 -4.47 0.47 32.24
N GLU A 55 -5.54 0.26 33.00
CA GLU A 55 -5.78 -0.84 33.91
C GLU A 55 -5.49 -2.22 33.34
N GLN A 56 -4.90 -3.06 34.20
CA GLN A 56 -4.90 -4.51 34.07
C GLN A 56 -6.35 -5.02 34.04
N LEU A 57 -6.91 -5.18 32.84
CA LEU A 57 -8.00 -6.13 32.64
C LEU A 57 -7.42 -7.46 32.18
N GLN A 58 -7.47 -8.45 33.08
CA GLN A 58 -7.36 -9.85 32.73
C GLN A 58 -8.49 -10.18 31.73
N SER A 59 -8.15 -10.38 30.46
CA SER A 59 -9.05 -10.96 29.47
C SER A 59 -8.67 -12.41 29.22
N SER A 60 -9.65 -13.30 29.43
CA SER A 60 -9.61 -14.71 29.05
C SER A 60 -9.43 -14.87 27.53
N PRO A 61 -8.81 -15.97 27.05
CA PRO A 61 -8.54 -16.17 25.63
C PRO A 61 -9.83 -16.59 24.92
N LEU A 62 -10.50 -15.65 24.26
CA LEU A 62 -11.60 -15.93 23.34
C LEU A 62 -11.34 -15.16 22.03
N ASP A 63 -11.09 -15.93 20.96
CA ASP A 63 -11.16 -15.64 19.51
C ASP A 63 -10.52 -14.36 18.92
N ASN A 64 -9.79 -13.54 19.69
CA ASN A 64 -9.25 -12.26 19.22
C ASN A 64 -7.99 -12.32 18.33
N ASP A 65 -7.38 -13.50 18.15
CA ASP A 65 -6.08 -13.63 17.48
C ASP A 65 -6.15 -14.05 16.01
N ALA A 66 -7.34 -14.24 15.42
CA ALA A 66 -7.46 -14.83 14.08
C ALA A 66 -6.62 -14.13 12.97
N PRO A 67 -6.56 -12.78 12.87
CA PRO A 67 -5.72 -12.12 11.86
C PRO A 67 -4.22 -12.28 12.13
N VAL A 68 -3.82 -12.19 13.40
CA VAL A 68 -2.41 -12.32 13.83
C VAL A 68 -1.93 -13.76 13.65
N SER A 69 -2.78 -14.72 14.00
CA SER A 69 -2.58 -16.16 13.81
C SER A 69 -2.42 -16.50 12.33
N PHE A 70 -3.30 -15.96 11.46
CA PHE A 70 -3.16 -16.16 10.01
C PHE A 70 -1.84 -15.61 9.47
N ILE A 71 -1.47 -14.37 9.85
CA ILE A 71 -0.23 -13.74 9.39
C ILE A 71 0.97 -14.58 9.83
N SER A 72 1.03 -14.97 11.11
CA SER A 72 2.11 -15.78 11.67
C SER A 72 2.20 -17.14 10.97
N THR A 73 1.06 -17.82 10.82
CA THR A 73 0.96 -19.11 10.14
C THR A 73 1.44 -19.01 8.70
N TRP A 74 1.02 -17.99 7.95
CA TRP A 74 1.44 -17.79 6.57
C TRP A 74 2.95 -17.54 6.47
N LEU A 75 3.51 -16.69 7.35
CA LEU A 75 4.94 -16.36 7.38
C LEU A 75 5.79 -17.61 7.67
N GLU A 76 5.34 -18.51 8.55
CA GLU A 76 6.02 -19.78 8.84
C GLU A 76 6.02 -20.74 7.63
N HIS A 77 4.88 -20.88 6.94
CA HIS A 77 4.77 -21.76 5.78
C HIS A 77 5.55 -21.22 4.56
N ALA A 78 5.47 -19.91 4.31
CA ALA A 78 6.18 -19.28 3.19
C ALA A 78 7.72 -19.39 3.32
N GLY A 79 8.25 -19.48 4.55
CA GLY A 79 9.67 -19.79 4.78
C GLY A 79 10.04 -21.25 4.51
N SER A 80 9.10 -22.18 4.64
CA SER A 80 9.34 -23.64 4.53
C SER A 80 9.31 -24.15 3.08
N HIS A 81 8.64 -23.45 2.16
CA HIS A 81 8.50 -23.88 0.76
C HIS A 81 9.75 -23.68 -0.12
N GLN A 82 10.87 -23.16 0.41
CA GLN A 82 12.10 -22.98 -0.39
C GLN A 82 12.93 -24.26 -0.57
N TYR A 83 12.55 -25.38 0.06
CA TYR A 83 13.21 -26.68 -0.12
C TYR A 83 12.21 -27.83 -0.34
N SER A 84 11.30 -27.71 -1.31
CA SER A 84 10.61 -28.89 -1.86
C SER A 84 9.96 -28.59 -3.20
N THR A 85 10.64 -29.00 -4.27
CA THR A 85 10.02 -29.20 -5.57
C THR A 85 9.36 -30.57 -5.57
N THR A 86 8.06 -30.65 -5.29
CA THR A 86 7.28 -31.84 -5.69
C THR A 86 5.81 -31.52 -5.91
N ALA A 87 5.25 -32.28 -6.86
CA ALA A 87 4.03 -32.07 -7.61
C ALA A 87 2.73 -31.86 -6.79
N ALA A 88 1.82 -31.10 -7.40
CA ALA A 88 0.44 -30.91 -6.94
C ALA A 88 -0.38 -32.23 -6.97
N PRO A 89 -1.27 -32.47 -6.00
CA PRO A 89 -2.28 -33.52 -6.12
C PRO A 89 -3.55 -32.97 -6.81
N ALA A 90 -4.15 -33.82 -7.66
CA ALA A 90 -5.39 -33.59 -8.39
C ALA A 90 -6.63 -33.54 -7.47
N PRO A 91 -7.72 -32.84 -7.83
CA PRO A 91 -8.94 -32.82 -7.04
C PRO A 91 -9.83 -34.03 -7.34
N ALA A 92 -10.28 -34.71 -6.28
CA ALA A 92 -11.30 -35.75 -6.35
C ALA A 92 -12.70 -35.13 -6.26
N ASN A 93 -13.49 -35.27 -7.32
CA ASN A 93 -14.91 -34.92 -7.36
C ASN A 93 -15.72 -35.93 -6.51
N THR A 94 -16.39 -35.46 -5.47
CA THR A 94 -17.45 -36.23 -4.81
C THR A 94 -18.76 -35.44 -4.89
N PHE A 95 -19.70 -35.97 -5.67
CA PHE A 95 -21.08 -35.51 -5.74
C PHE A 95 -21.79 -35.78 -4.41
N VAL A 96 -22.35 -34.73 -3.80
CA VAL A 96 -23.25 -34.85 -2.64
C VAL A 96 -24.62 -34.31 -3.04
N THR A 97 -25.64 -35.16 -2.89
CA THR A 97 -27.06 -34.87 -3.14
C THR A 97 -27.67 -33.98 -2.04
N PRO A 98 -28.68 -33.15 -2.35
CA PRO A 98 -29.23 -32.20 -1.38
C PRO A 98 -30.27 -32.87 -0.47
N GLN A 99 -30.07 -32.81 0.85
CA GLN A 99 -31.10 -33.08 1.84
C GLN A 99 -31.73 -31.79 2.39
N LYS A 100 -33.02 -31.93 2.71
CA LYS A 100 -34.06 -30.95 2.97
C LYS A 100 -33.90 -30.29 4.35
N SER A 101 -33.94 -28.96 4.42
CA SER A 101 -33.90 -28.17 5.66
C SER A 101 -35.20 -28.27 6.47
N PRO A 102 -35.15 -28.26 7.82
CA PRO A 102 -36.28 -27.87 8.65
C PRO A 102 -36.20 -26.39 9.03
N SER A 103 -37.33 -25.71 8.92
CA SER A 103 -37.54 -24.31 9.22
C SER A 103 -37.50 -24.05 10.73
N ILE A 104 -36.65 -23.11 11.18
CA ILE A 104 -36.74 -22.53 12.53
C ILE A 104 -36.99 -21.03 12.36
N SER A 105 -38.14 -20.60 12.88
CA SER A 105 -38.54 -19.20 12.99
C SER A 105 -37.67 -18.50 14.04
N SER A 106 -36.93 -17.46 13.65
CA SER A 106 -36.20 -16.60 14.58
C SER A 106 -36.73 -15.17 14.50
N SER A 107 -37.32 -14.71 15.61
CA SER A 107 -37.69 -13.32 15.86
C SER A 107 -36.48 -12.38 15.76
N PRO A 108 -36.65 -11.13 15.31
CA PRO A 108 -35.53 -10.20 15.17
C PRO A 108 -35.08 -9.72 16.56
N CYS A 109 -33.96 -10.25 17.04
CA CYS A 109 -33.22 -9.67 18.15
C CYS A 109 -32.48 -8.43 17.61
N SER A 110 -32.80 -7.27 18.17
CA SER A 110 -32.16 -5.99 17.89
C SER A 110 -30.69 -6.07 18.29
N GLN A 111 -29.81 -6.45 17.35
CA GLN A 111 -28.36 -6.43 17.57
C GLN A 111 -27.92 -4.97 17.67
N GLN A 112 -27.73 -4.49 18.90
CA GLN A 112 -27.01 -3.24 19.15
C GLN A 112 -25.57 -3.43 18.66
N THR A 113 -25.27 -2.88 17.49
CA THR A 113 -23.90 -2.80 16.97
C THR A 113 -23.12 -1.83 17.84
N THR A 114 -22.22 -2.36 18.66
CA THR A 114 -21.24 -1.55 19.40
C THR A 114 -20.27 -0.95 18.39
N LEU A 115 -20.45 0.33 18.06
CA LEU A 115 -19.51 1.05 17.19
C LEU A 115 -18.26 1.40 18.00
N VAL A 116 -17.09 1.03 17.50
CA VAL A 116 -15.81 1.43 18.08
C VAL A 116 -15.46 2.84 17.58
N ASP A 117 -15.07 3.73 18.48
CA ASP A 117 -14.52 5.04 18.11
C ASP A 117 -13.06 4.88 17.65
N CYS A 118 -12.85 4.46 16.39
CA CYS A 118 -11.51 4.34 15.79
C CYS A 118 -11.14 5.60 15.01
N ARG A 119 -9.88 6.04 15.16
CA ARG A 119 -9.31 7.16 14.40
C ARG A 119 -9.00 6.85 12.93
N CYS A 120 -9.20 5.61 12.48
CA CYS A 120 -8.93 5.23 11.09
C CYS A 120 -9.93 5.83 10.07
N GLY A 121 -11.01 6.46 10.54
CA GLY A 121 -12.01 7.09 9.68
C GLY A 121 -12.96 6.11 8.99
N LEU A 122 -13.03 4.86 9.48
CA LEU A 122 -13.96 3.81 9.04
C LEU A 122 -14.86 3.36 10.17
N GLN A 123 -16.13 3.09 9.87
CA GLN A 123 -17.06 2.51 10.83
C GLN A 123 -16.84 0.99 10.89
N HIS A 124 -16.62 0.47 12.10
CA HIS A 124 -16.48 -0.96 12.34
C HIS A 124 -16.89 -1.32 13.77
N GLY A 125 -17.28 -2.59 13.98
CA GLY A 125 -17.85 -3.07 15.23
C GLY A 125 -16.80 -3.56 16.24
N HIS A 126 -15.57 -3.80 15.78
CA HIS A 126 -14.48 -4.28 16.62
C HIS A 126 -13.12 -3.68 16.25
N GLN A 127 -12.20 -3.54 17.21
CA GLN A 127 -10.90 -2.91 16.98
C GLN A 127 -10.05 -3.68 15.95
N SER A 128 -10.15 -5.00 15.92
CA SER A 128 -9.45 -5.85 14.93
C SER A 128 -9.87 -5.59 13.49
N GLU A 129 -11.01 -4.93 13.27
CA GLU A 129 -11.48 -4.51 11.95
C GLU A 129 -10.87 -3.18 11.49
N CYS A 130 -10.25 -2.42 12.40
CA CYS A 130 -9.68 -1.11 12.12
C CYS A 130 -8.54 -1.21 11.09
N LEU A 131 -8.67 -0.51 9.96
CA LEU A 131 -7.71 -0.55 8.84
C LEU A 131 -6.29 -0.18 9.29
N GLU A 132 -6.19 0.81 10.18
CA GLU A 132 -4.92 1.26 10.73
C GLU A 132 -4.24 0.16 11.53
N LEU A 133 -4.96 -0.48 12.47
CA LEU A 133 -4.44 -1.59 13.25
C LEU A 133 -4.03 -2.77 12.34
N LYS A 134 -4.88 -3.17 11.39
CA LYS A 134 -4.56 -4.26 10.46
C LYS A 134 -3.30 -3.97 9.65
N SER A 135 -3.16 -2.74 9.15
CA SER A 135 -1.99 -2.31 8.37
C SER A 135 -0.72 -2.36 9.21
N PHE A 136 -0.77 -1.82 10.43
CA PHE A 136 0.37 -1.86 11.35
C PHE A 136 0.74 -3.28 11.76
N THR A 137 -0.23 -4.13 12.09
CA THR A 137 0.01 -5.53 12.45
C THR A 137 0.67 -6.30 11.30
N VAL A 138 0.18 -6.16 10.07
CA VAL A 138 0.77 -6.81 8.90
C VAL A 138 2.22 -6.36 8.69
N LEU A 139 2.49 -5.06 8.77
CA LEU A 139 3.85 -4.53 8.61
C LEU A 139 4.77 -4.99 9.74
N TYR A 140 4.33 -4.89 11.00
CA TYR A 140 5.11 -5.26 12.16
C TYR A 140 5.50 -6.75 12.14
N GLU A 141 4.52 -7.65 11.98
CA GLU A 141 4.81 -9.09 11.98
C GLU A 141 5.65 -9.49 10.76
N SER A 142 5.45 -8.84 9.60
CA SER A 142 6.29 -9.11 8.44
C SER A 142 7.73 -8.70 8.68
N HIS A 143 7.98 -7.52 9.25
CA HIS A 143 9.33 -7.03 9.56
C HIS A 143 10.00 -7.88 10.64
N LYS A 144 9.25 -8.30 11.65
CA LYS A 144 9.71 -9.25 12.67
C LYS A 144 10.12 -10.59 12.05
N ALA A 145 9.30 -11.16 11.17
CA ALA A 145 9.64 -12.39 10.46
C ALA A 145 10.85 -12.23 9.52
N LEU A 146 10.96 -11.09 8.81
CA LEU A 146 12.12 -10.80 7.98
C LEU A 146 13.42 -10.67 8.76
N SER A 147 13.36 -10.14 9.99
CA SER A 147 14.53 -10.08 10.88
C SER A 147 15.04 -11.48 11.26
N GLN A 148 14.17 -12.50 11.20
CA GLN A 148 14.49 -13.88 11.51
C GLN A 148 14.85 -14.69 10.26
N SER A 149 14.17 -14.46 9.13
CA SER A 149 14.40 -15.12 7.84
C SER A 149 14.25 -14.15 6.67
N PRO A 150 15.36 -13.59 6.15
CA PRO A 150 15.32 -12.63 5.05
C PRO A 150 14.76 -13.18 3.73
N LEU A 151 14.77 -14.50 3.54
CA LEU A 151 14.34 -15.15 2.29
C LEU A 151 12.81 -15.19 2.13
N LEU A 152 12.05 -14.95 3.19
CA LEU A 152 10.58 -14.97 3.21
C LEU A 152 9.95 -14.06 2.15
N ALA A 153 10.61 -12.93 1.85
CA ALA A 153 10.18 -11.98 0.85
C ALA A 153 10.09 -12.56 -0.58
N LEU A 154 10.90 -13.57 -0.92
CA LEU A 154 10.92 -14.12 -2.27
C LEU A 154 9.59 -14.80 -2.68
N SER A 155 8.72 -15.09 -1.71
CA SER A 155 7.42 -15.73 -1.95
C SER A 155 6.31 -14.76 -2.43
N ILE A 156 6.49 -13.45 -2.30
CA ILE A 156 5.44 -12.48 -2.61
C ILE A 156 5.47 -12.08 -4.10
N ALA A 157 4.45 -12.54 -4.83
CA ALA A 157 4.26 -12.25 -6.25
C ALA A 157 4.30 -10.74 -6.55
N ARG A 158 4.78 -10.38 -7.75
CA ARG A 158 4.82 -8.98 -8.19
C ARG A 158 3.43 -8.35 -8.25
N ASN A 159 2.48 -9.08 -8.82
CA ASN A 159 1.09 -8.65 -9.04
C ASN A 159 0.11 -9.54 -8.26
N PRO A 160 -1.03 -8.97 -7.80
CA PRO A 160 -2.13 -9.77 -7.29
C PRO A 160 -2.75 -10.58 -8.44
N THR A 161 -3.37 -11.71 -8.11
CA THR A 161 -4.07 -12.55 -9.10
C THR A 161 -5.43 -11.97 -9.47
N LEU A 162 -6.02 -12.41 -10.60
CA LEU A 162 -7.39 -12.03 -10.96
C LEU A 162 -8.42 -12.36 -9.86
N PRO A 163 -8.41 -13.55 -9.23
CA PRO A 163 -9.25 -13.82 -8.06
C PRO A 163 -9.06 -12.85 -6.90
N ASN A 164 -7.83 -12.36 -6.66
CA ASN A 164 -7.61 -11.34 -5.63
C ASN A 164 -8.29 -10.02 -6.00
N MET A 165 -8.15 -9.55 -7.23
CA MET A 165 -8.69 -8.26 -7.66
C MET A 165 -10.21 -8.27 -7.88
N LEU A 166 -10.75 -9.33 -8.48
CA LEU A 166 -12.16 -9.41 -8.89
C LEU A 166 -13.06 -10.01 -7.82
N LEU A 167 -12.56 -11.02 -7.11
CA LEU A 167 -13.35 -11.79 -6.12
C LEU A 167 -12.91 -11.49 -4.68
N HIS A 168 -11.91 -10.63 -4.50
CA HIS A 168 -11.31 -10.33 -3.21
C HIS A 168 -10.88 -11.60 -2.46
N SER A 169 -10.32 -12.60 -3.15
CA SER A 169 -9.73 -13.77 -2.49
C SER A 169 -8.69 -13.31 -1.45
N THR A 170 -8.78 -13.85 -0.24
CA THR A 170 -7.96 -13.44 0.92
C THR A 170 -6.99 -14.52 1.39
N ASN A 171 -6.96 -15.68 0.73
CA ASN A 171 -6.28 -16.87 1.26
C ASN A 171 -4.79 -16.94 0.90
N ASP A 172 -4.33 -16.09 -0.02
CA ASP A 172 -3.04 -16.25 -0.68
C ASP A 172 -1.89 -15.60 0.09
N SER A 173 -2.14 -14.46 0.75
CA SER A 173 -1.14 -13.69 1.50
C SER A 173 -1.76 -12.72 2.51
N PRO A 174 -0.99 -12.25 3.52
CA PRO A 174 -1.39 -11.16 4.41
C PRO A 174 -1.82 -9.89 3.66
N LEU A 175 -1.17 -9.58 2.52
CA LEU A 175 -1.53 -8.45 1.67
C LEU A 175 -2.93 -8.61 1.09
N THR A 176 -3.21 -9.77 0.49
CA THR A 176 -4.50 -10.04 -0.14
C THR A 176 -5.62 -10.10 0.89
N MET A 177 -5.33 -10.55 2.11
CA MET A 177 -6.26 -10.49 3.24
C MET A 177 -6.55 -9.05 3.66
N LEU A 178 -5.52 -8.24 3.89
CA LEU A 178 -5.68 -6.83 4.28
C LEU A 178 -6.48 -6.05 3.24
N ILE A 179 -6.06 -6.12 1.98
CA ILE A 179 -6.68 -5.38 0.88
C ILE A 179 -8.09 -5.92 0.61
N GLY A 180 -8.25 -7.24 0.50
CA GLY A 180 -9.52 -7.88 0.19
C GLY A 180 -10.59 -7.64 1.27
N THR A 181 -10.24 -7.75 2.55
CA THR A 181 -11.19 -7.47 3.65
C THR A 181 -11.56 -5.99 3.73
N THR A 182 -10.62 -5.10 3.43
CA THR A 182 -10.86 -3.64 3.44
C THR A 182 -11.73 -3.24 2.26
N LEU A 183 -11.37 -3.62 1.03
CA LEU A 183 -12.11 -3.21 -0.17
C LEU A 183 -13.53 -3.78 -0.22
N ARG A 184 -13.80 -4.94 0.40
CA ARG A 184 -15.16 -5.49 0.56
C ARG A 184 -16.10 -4.58 1.35
N GLN A 185 -15.58 -3.66 2.17
CA GLN A 185 -16.38 -2.73 2.96
C GLN A 185 -16.88 -1.54 2.12
N PHE A 186 -16.32 -1.33 0.93
CA PHE A 186 -16.64 -0.18 0.08
C PHE A 186 -17.28 -0.60 -1.23
N GLN A 187 -18.13 0.29 -1.76
CA GLN A 187 -18.66 0.17 -3.10
C GLN A 187 -17.82 1.03 -4.05
N ALA A 188 -16.90 0.40 -4.77
CA ALA A 188 -16.26 1.06 -5.90
C ALA A 188 -17.28 1.33 -7.02
N ARG A 189 -17.09 2.40 -7.78
CA ARG A 189 -18.02 2.78 -8.87
C ARG A 189 -18.12 1.75 -9.98
N ASN A 190 -16.98 1.16 -10.32
CA ASN A 190 -16.87 0.16 -11.37
C ASN A 190 -15.69 -0.78 -11.07
N VAL A 191 -15.65 -1.90 -11.78
CA VAL A 191 -14.69 -2.98 -11.55
C VAL A 191 -13.26 -2.56 -11.92
N GLU A 192 -13.10 -1.68 -12.90
CA GLU A 192 -11.81 -1.17 -13.36
C GLU A 192 -11.16 -0.31 -12.28
N THR A 193 -11.93 0.61 -11.67
CA THR A 193 -11.46 1.45 -10.55
C THR A 193 -11.06 0.57 -9.38
N LEU A 194 -11.86 -0.44 -9.06
CA LEU A 194 -11.57 -1.37 -7.97
C LEU A 194 -10.28 -2.15 -8.21
N CYS A 195 -10.11 -2.74 -9.40
CA CYS A 195 -8.91 -3.48 -9.77
C CYS A 195 -7.67 -2.58 -9.78
N GLY A 196 -7.81 -1.34 -10.28
CA GLY A 196 -6.72 -0.37 -10.29
C GLY A 196 -6.27 0.00 -8.89
N LEU A 197 -7.21 0.28 -7.98
CA LEU A 197 -6.89 0.58 -6.58
C LEU A 197 -6.24 -0.62 -5.90
N TYR A 198 -6.77 -1.82 -6.13
CA TYR A 198 -6.19 -3.04 -5.61
C TYR A 198 -4.72 -3.16 -6.03
N LEU A 199 -4.42 -2.99 -7.32
CA LEU A 199 -3.06 -3.08 -7.85
C LEU A 199 -2.14 -2.03 -7.22
N LEU A 200 -2.55 -0.76 -7.18
CA LEU A 200 -1.75 0.33 -6.60
C LEU A 200 -1.43 0.08 -5.12
N VAL A 201 -2.44 -0.27 -4.32
CA VAL A 201 -2.30 -0.54 -2.89
C VAL A 201 -1.44 -1.79 -2.66
N TYR A 202 -1.64 -2.85 -3.46
CA TYR A 202 -0.83 -4.06 -3.39
C TYR A 202 0.65 -3.78 -3.62
N ARG A 203 1.01 -2.99 -4.66
CA ARG A 203 2.40 -2.64 -4.94
C ARG A 203 3.05 -1.86 -3.81
N LEU A 204 2.35 -0.86 -3.28
CA LEU A 204 2.84 -0.08 -2.15
C LEU A 204 3.08 -0.95 -0.92
N LEU A 205 2.09 -1.75 -0.52
CA LEU A 205 2.18 -2.58 0.67
C LEU A 205 3.20 -3.72 0.51
N ARG A 206 3.34 -4.29 -0.69
CA ARG A 206 4.38 -5.28 -1.01
C ARG A 206 5.77 -4.74 -0.72
N TRP A 207 6.09 -3.55 -1.21
CA TRP A 207 7.37 -2.90 -0.90
C TRP A 207 7.49 -2.55 0.59
N ARG A 208 6.42 -2.06 1.24
CA ARG A 208 6.48 -1.74 2.67
C ARG A 208 6.74 -2.97 3.55
N ILE A 209 6.22 -4.14 3.18
CA ILE A 209 6.50 -5.40 3.86
C ILE A 209 7.98 -5.76 3.73
N TYR A 210 8.58 -5.60 2.55
CA TYR A 210 9.99 -5.87 2.34
C TYR A 210 10.67 -4.76 1.52
N PRO A 211 11.24 -3.75 2.21
CA PRO A 211 11.72 -2.53 1.59
C PRO A 211 13.09 -2.72 0.92
N ASN A 212 13.11 -3.40 -0.23
CA ASN A 212 14.28 -3.50 -1.08
C ASN A 212 14.19 -2.56 -2.30
N PRO A 213 15.34 -2.23 -2.93
CA PRO A 213 15.36 -1.34 -4.09
C PRO A 213 14.51 -1.84 -5.26
N ASP A 214 14.57 -3.12 -5.62
CA ASP A 214 13.85 -3.64 -6.80
C ASP A 214 12.33 -3.47 -6.64
N TRP A 215 11.81 -3.78 -5.46
CA TRP A 215 10.39 -3.63 -5.16
C TRP A 215 9.97 -2.16 -5.02
N TYR A 216 10.89 -1.29 -4.62
CA TYR A 216 10.64 0.16 -4.64
C TYR A 216 10.45 0.67 -6.08
N HIS A 217 11.25 0.16 -7.03
CA HIS A 217 11.10 0.51 -8.44
C HIS A 217 9.77 0.02 -9.02
N ASP A 218 9.26 -1.12 -8.52
CA ASP A 218 7.94 -1.66 -8.82
C ASP A 218 6.77 -0.83 -8.26
N VAL A 219 6.99 0.06 -7.28
CA VAL A 219 5.95 0.96 -6.78
C VAL A 219 5.71 2.06 -7.80
N PRO A 220 4.47 2.22 -8.33
CA PRO A 220 4.14 3.29 -9.25
C PRO A 220 4.49 4.66 -8.65
N ILE A 221 5.04 5.57 -9.46
CA ILE A 221 5.54 6.88 -8.98
C ILE A 221 4.47 7.62 -8.17
N LEU A 222 3.22 7.59 -8.63
CA LEU A 222 2.07 8.21 -7.97
C LEU A 222 1.78 7.69 -6.55
N MET A 223 2.23 6.47 -6.22
CA MET A 223 2.04 5.81 -4.93
C MET A 223 3.27 5.88 -4.02
N ARG A 224 4.41 6.36 -4.51
CA ARG A 224 5.62 6.45 -3.69
C ARG A 224 5.39 7.43 -2.52
N PRO A 225 5.93 7.15 -1.32
CA PRO A 225 5.83 8.09 -0.20
C PRO A 225 6.51 9.42 -0.52
N THR A 226 5.85 10.52 -0.18
CA THR A 226 6.43 11.86 -0.27
C THR A 226 7.25 12.20 0.97
N GLU A 227 8.01 13.29 0.91
CA GLU A 227 8.72 13.80 2.10
C GLU A 227 7.75 14.17 3.22
N VAL A 228 6.61 14.77 2.89
CA VAL A 228 5.58 15.15 3.88
C VAL A 228 5.07 13.91 4.60
N GLN A 229 4.72 12.85 3.88
CA GLN A 229 4.25 11.61 4.49
C GLN A 229 5.31 10.92 5.36
N ASN A 230 6.59 11.01 4.97
CA ASN A 230 7.69 10.45 5.77
C ASN A 230 7.98 11.26 7.05
N THR A 231 7.52 12.50 7.14
CA THR A 231 7.85 13.44 8.23
C THR A 231 6.65 13.83 9.09
N HIS A 232 5.43 13.60 8.64
CA HIS A 232 4.20 13.96 9.33
C HIS A 232 3.42 12.69 9.69
N LEU A 233 3.06 12.53 10.97
CA LEU A 233 2.15 11.45 11.40
C LEU A 233 0.79 11.66 10.76
N HIS A 234 0.21 10.65 10.11
CA HIS A 234 -1.07 10.76 9.40
C HIS A 234 -1.80 9.41 9.35
N PRO A 235 -3.13 9.39 9.14
CA PRO A 235 -3.87 8.14 8.95
C PRO A 235 -3.40 7.33 7.74
N VAL A 236 -3.18 6.02 7.91
CA VAL A 236 -2.66 5.13 6.85
C VAL A 236 -3.48 5.15 5.57
N CYS A 237 -4.78 5.44 5.65
CA CYS A 237 -5.65 5.48 4.48
C CYS A 237 -5.27 6.57 3.47
N ILE A 238 -4.59 7.64 3.91
CA ILE A 238 -4.11 8.71 3.02
C ILE A 238 -3.05 8.18 2.05
N ASP A 239 -2.22 7.22 2.48
CA ASP A 239 -1.17 6.61 1.64
C ASP A 239 -1.72 5.93 0.38
N PHE A 240 -2.99 5.55 0.40
CA PHE A 240 -3.62 4.79 -0.69
C PHE A 240 -4.22 5.69 -1.78
N LEU A 241 -4.13 7.01 -1.66
CA LEU A 241 -4.61 7.94 -2.67
C LEU A 241 -3.57 8.13 -3.79
N PRO A 242 -3.98 8.04 -5.08
CA PRO A 242 -3.05 8.11 -6.21
C PRO A 242 -2.50 9.51 -6.51
N TRP A 243 -2.76 10.52 -5.68
CA TRP A 243 -2.33 11.90 -5.92
C TRP A 243 -1.38 12.40 -4.83
N PRO A 244 -0.06 12.43 -5.08
CA PRO A 244 0.93 12.91 -4.11
C PRO A 244 0.61 14.29 -3.52
N ALA A 245 0.20 15.25 -4.36
CA ALA A 245 -0.12 16.60 -3.91
C ALA A 245 -1.34 16.65 -2.97
N LEU A 246 -2.37 15.84 -3.24
CA LEU A 246 -3.52 15.73 -2.35
C LEU A 246 -3.13 15.04 -1.04
N ARG A 247 -2.30 13.99 -1.10
CA ARG A 247 -1.79 13.31 0.09
C ARG A 247 -1.02 14.28 0.99
N ASP A 248 -0.14 15.09 0.42
CA ASP A 248 0.62 16.11 1.15
C ASP A 248 -0.30 17.13 1.82
N TYR A 249 -1.30 17.62 1.08
CA TYR A 249 -2.31 18.53 1.63
C TYR A 249 -3.03 17.90 2.83
N LEU A 250 -3.51 16.66 2.70
CA LEU A 250 -4.25 15.97 3.76
C LEU A 250 -3.37 15.69 4.98
N CYS A 251 -2.09 15.32 4.77
CA CYS A 251 -1.12 15.13 5.86
C CYS A 251 -0.87 16.43 6.64
N GLN A 252 -0.85 17.59 5.98
CA GLN A 252 -0.60 18.88 6.65
C GLN A 252 -1.87 19.51 7.24
N ASN A 253 -3.05 19.07 6.80
CA ASN A 253 -4.35 19.66 7.15
C ASN A 253 -5.28 18.67 7.87
N GLN A 254 -4.70 17.73 8.60
CA GLN A 254 -5.45 16.72 9.33
C GLN A 254 -6.47 17.33 10.28
N ASN A 255 -7.67 16.76 10.32
CA ASN A 255 -8.78 17.16 11.18
C ASN A 255 -9.28 18.60 10.99
N LYS A 256 -8.82 19.33 9.95
CA LYS A 256 -9.33 20.68 9.65
C LYS A 256 -10.72 20.66 9.02
N ASP A 257 -11.03 19.61 8.26
CA ASP A 257 -12.32 19.42 7.63
C ASP A 257 -12.80 17.98 7.84
N SER A 258 -13.84 17.81 8.65
CA SER A 258 -14.39 16.51 9.01
C SER A 258 -15.12 15.80 7.86
N ARG A 259 -15.33 16.48 6.73
CA ARG A 259 -15.93 15.88 5.53
C ARG A 259 -14.98 14.91 4.84
N HIS A 260 -13.67 15.02 5.07
CA HIS A 260 -12.70 14.04 4.59
C HIS A 260 -12.95 12.68 5.26
N SER A 261 -13.36 11.69 4.48
CA SER A 261 -13.60 10.32 4.95
C SER A 261 -13.24 9.32 3.86
N VAL A 262 -12.80 8.13 4.24
CA VAL A 262 -12.45 7.07 3.28
C VAL A 262 -13.65 6.71 2.41
N ASP A 263 -14.87 6.64 2.96
CA ASP A 263 -16.10 6.40 2.17
C ASP A 263 -16.27 7.43 1.04
N LEU A 264 -16.11 8.71 1.36
CA LEU A 264 -16.21 9.78 0.38
C LEU A 264 -15.19 9.60 -0.76
N TYR A 265 -13.93 9.31 -0.42
CA TYR A 265 -12.90 9.05 -1.43
C TYR A 265 -13.23 7.82 -2.27
N MET A 266 -13.59 6.70 -1.64
CA MET A 266 -13.90 5.43 -2.34
C MET A 266 -15.09 5.56 -3.29
N ARG A 267 -16.09 6.36 -2.93
CA ARG A 267 -17.26 6.62 -3.79
C ARG A 267 -17.02 7.69 -4.83
N SER A 268 -15.97 8.50 -4.70
CA SER A 268 -15.65 9.58 -5.66
C SER A 268 -14.53 9.23 -6.62
N ILE A 269 -13.64 8.31 -6.27
CA ILE A 269 -12.53 7.92 -7.12
C ILE A 269 -13.00 7.17 -8.35
N LYS A 270 -12.39 7.48 -9.50
CA LYS A 270 -12.69 6.87 -10.78
C LYS A 270 -11.41 6.72 -11.60
N LEU A 271 -11.19 5.52 -12.12
CA LEU A 271 -10.23 5.24 -13.19
C LEU A 271 -10.88 5.48 -14.56
N HIS A 272 -10.19 6.18 -15.45
CA HIS A 272 -10.57 6.36 -16.85
C HIS A 272 -10.05 5.20 -17.68
N TRP A 273 -10.74 4.06 -17.56
CA TRP A 273 -10.54 2.96 -18.48
C TRP A 273 -11.36 3.19 -19.75
N PRO A 274 -10.77 3.08 -20.97
CA PRO A 274 -11.51 3.30 -22.20
C PRO A 274 -12.65 2.28 -22.36
N PRO A 275 -13.91 2.71 -22.60
CA PRO A 275 -15.06 1.80 -22.65
C PRO A 275 -15.00 0.80 -23.81
N GLU A 276 -14.25 1.09 -24.85
CA GLU A 276 -14.00 0.22 -25.99
C GLU A 276 -12.98 -0.90 -25.71
N LYS A 277 -12.20 -0.79 -24.63
CA LYS A 277 -11.21 -1.81 -24.24
C LYS A 277 -11.80 -2.75 -23.20
N PRO A 278 -11.78 -4.08 -23.42
CA PRO A 278 -12.19 -5.00 -22.36
C PRO A 278 -11.18 -4.95 -21.22
N LEU A 279 -11.64 -5.08 -19.97
CA LEU A 279 -10.75 -5.19 -18.81
C LEU A 279 -9.93 -6.49 -18.85
N LEU A 280 -10.54 -7.57 -19.34
CA LEU A 280 -9.94 -8.90 -19.43
C LEU A 280 -9.73 -9.29 -20.89
N CYS A 281 -8.59 -9.91 -21.18
CA CYS A 281 -8.30 -10.50 -22.48
C CYS A 281 -7.86 -11.96 -22.32
N THR A 282 -7.92 -12.70 -23.42
CA THR A 282 -7.34 -14.04 -23.50
C THR A 282 -5.98 -13.93 -24.17
N ASP A 283 -4.95 -14.47 -23.54
CA ASP A 283 -3.60 -14.53 -24.12
C ASP A 283 -3.53 -15.55 -25.27
N SER A 284 -2.37 -15.66 -25.92
CA SER A 284 -2.16 -16.65 -26.99
C SER A 284 -2.27 -18.11 -26.52
N GLY A 285 -2.18 -18.37 -25.21
CA GLY A 285 -2.27 -19.67 -24.58
C GLY A 285 -3.68 -20.05 -24.11
N GLY A 286 -4.66 -19.16 -24.23
CA GLY A 286 -6.03 -19.38 -23.74
C GLY A 286 -6.26 -18.99 -22.28
N ALA A 287 -5.25 -18.43 -21.59
CA ALA A 287 -5.38 -17.93 -20.23
C ALA A 287 -6.07 -16.56 -20.22
N VAL A 288 -6.93 -16.33 -19.22
CA VAL A 288 -7.58 -15.03 -19.00
C VAL A 288 -6.69 -14.15 -18.14
N GLU A 289 -6.36 -12.97 -18.63
CA GLU A 289 -5.50 -11.99 -17.97
C GLU A 289 -6.11 -10.59 -18.03
N LEU A 290 -5.55 -9.64 -17.28
CA LEU A 290 -5.87 -8.23 -17.46
C LEU A 290 -5.39 -7.77 -18.84
N HIS A 291 -6.11 -6.80 -19.42
CA HIS A 291 -5.68 -6.16 -20.65
C HIS A 291 -4.24 -5.63 -20.52
N PRO A 292 -3.35 -5.80 -21.52
CA PRO A 292 -1.94 -5.43 -21.40
C PRO A 292 -1.70 -3.96 -21.03
N ASP A 293 -2.57 -3.06 -21.52
CA ASP A 293 -2.50 -1.63 -21.22
C ASP A 293 -2.94 -1.27 -19.78
N PHE A 294 -3.58 -2.18 -19.06
CA PHE A 294 -4.22 -1.89 -17.76
C PHE A 294 -3.22 -1.41 -16.71
N GLU A 295 -2.07 -2.08 -16.59
CA GLU A 295 -1.01 -1.67 -15.64
C GLU A 295 -0.52 -0.26 -15.97
N ALA A 296 -0.28 0.05 -17.25
CA ALA A 296 0.19 1.36 -17.68
C ALA A 296 -0.84 2.47 -17.38
N THR A 297 -2.13 2.23 -17.65
CA THR A 297 -3.20 3.18 -17.35
C THR A 297 -3.36 3.40 -15.85
N VAL A 298 -3.34 2.33 -15.04
CA VAL A 298 -3.44 2.43 -13.58
C VAL A 298 -2.26 3.20 -12.97
N CYS A 299 -1.07 3.04 -13.56
CA CYS A 299 0.16 3.70 -13.10
C CYS A 299 0.31 5.17 -13.57
N ASP A 300 -0.67 5.71 -14.28
CA ASP A 300 -0.70 7.12 -14.69
C ASP A 300 -1.69 7.90 -13.81
N ALA A 301 -1.18 8.89 -13.06
CA ALA A 301 -1.99 9.74 -12.21
C ALA A 301 -3.11 10.49 -12.99
N GLN A 302 -2.87 10.80 -14.27
CA GLN A 302 -3.84 11.48 -15.15
C GLN A 302 -5.01 10.58 -15.54
N SER A 303 -4.88 9.26 -15.35
CA SER A 303 -5.97 8.32 -15.57
C SER A 303 -6.96 8.27 -14.40
N TRP A 304 -6.71 8.97 -13.30
CA TRP A 304 -7.57 9.00 -12.11
C TRP A 304 -8.26 10.35 -11.94
N THR A 305 -9.52 10.36 -11.50
CA THR A 305 -10.18 11.57 -10.98
C THR A 305 -10.93 11.31 -9.69
N LEU A 306 -11.21 12.38 -8.94
CA LEU A 306 -12.27 12.43 -7.93
C LEU A 306 -13.47 13.16 -8.51
N VAL A 307 -14.57 12.44 -8.73
CA VAL A 307 -15.85 12.99 -9.19
C VAL A 307 -16.77 13.34 -8.01
N SER A 308 -17.96 13.89 -8.29
CA SER A 308 -19.01 14.12 -7.28
C SER A 308 -19.28 12.85 -6.45
N PRO A 309 -19.42 12.91 -5.11
CA PRO A 309 -19.63 14.13 -4.31
C PRO A 309 -18.35 14.87 -3.86
N TRP A 310 -17.16 14.25 -3.88
CA TRP A 310 -15.91 14.91 -3.47
C TRP A 310 -15.63 16.18 -4.28
N ALA A 311 -15.79 16.12 -5.61
CA ALA A 311 -15.53 17.26 -6.49
C ALA A 311 -16.36 18.50 -6.13
N GLU A 312 -17.60 18.30 -5.67
CA GLU A 312 -18.50 19.38 -5.27
C GLU A 312 -18.17 19.88 -3.86
N ALA A 313 -17.83 18.97 -2.94
CA ALA A 313 -17.50 19.31 -1.55
C ALA A 313 -16.17 20.07 -1.42
N PHE A 314 -15.22 19.80 -2.32
CA PHE A 314 -13.83 20.28 -2.25
C PHE A 314 -13.36 20.91 -3.56
N GLU A 315 -14.16 21.82 -4.13
CA GLU A 315 -13.83 22.54 -5.37
C GLU A 315 -12.42 23.14 -5.35
N HIS A 316 -12.04 23.74 -4.21
CA HIS A 316 -10.73 24.37 -4.00
C HIS A 316 -9.55 23.38 -3.99
N LEU A 317 -9.78 22.08 -3.83
CA LEU A 317 -8.73 21.05 -3.81
C LEU A 317 -8.55 20.34 -5.15
N LYS A 318 -9.35 20.66 -6.18
CA LYS A 318 -9.24 20.03 -7.50
C LYS A 318 -7.85 20.21 -8.13
N MET A 319 -7.18 21.31 -7.83
CA MET A 319 -5.80 21.57 -8.24
C MET A 319 -4.79 20.51 -7.75
N HIS A 320 -5.13 19.71 -6.74
CA HIS A 320 -4.27 18.65 -6.20
C HIS A 320 -4.52 17.27 -6.83
N VAL A 321 -5.53 17.13 -7.69
CA VAL A 321 -5.91 15.87 -8.36
C VAL A 321 -5.92 15.95 -9.88
N ASN A 322 -5.55 17.11 -10.43
CA ASN A 322 -5.42 17.39 -11.85
C ASN A 322 -3.95 17.40 -12.28
#